data_AF-A0A3D3FFK3-F1
#
_entry.id   AF-A0A3D3FFK3-F1
#
_cell.length_a   1.000
_cell.length_b   1.000
_cell.length_c   1.000
_cell.angle_alpha   90.00
_cell.angle_beta   90.00
_cell.angle_gamma   90.00
#
_symmetry.space_group_name_H-M   'P 1'
#
loop_
_entity.id
_entity.type
_entity.pdbx_description
1 polymer ?
#
loop_
_entity_poly.entity_id
_entity_poly.type
_entity_poly.pdbx_seq_one_letter_code
_entity_poly.pdbx_strand_id
1 'polypeptide(L)'
;LCQEYGVSLSANVSLKNAQPQDLMRADTLTTCARVCALPELCHALETKIAESDETSLLQDIEQPLARVLAHMEQTGFAVDRAGIADYGTALDEKMQDFQKEIWGQVGYEFNLNSPKQLGEALFGKLGLPHGKKTKSGWSTSAAVLENLRYEHPVVELVLQYRTVSKLKSTYCDGLLKVIAPDGRIHSNFNQTETRTGRISSTEPNLQNIPVRTDLGRELRRFFIAKPGCVLVDADYSQIELRVLAHVAHDENMIEAFRNGEDIHRATAAQVFHMPEQMVTPLMRSRAKAVNFGIVYGIGAFSLSKQLHISRREADTYIKDYLQHYSGIDDYMQRVVKDAKEKGYAETMFGRRRYLPELSSSNFNLRSFGERVARNMPIQGAAADIIKIAMVHVENRLEKEGLSAKLILQVHDELIVEAPEKEAEAAQKLLQEEMENAVQLAVPLIVDVKTGKTWYEAKA
;
A
#
# COMPACT_ATOMS: atom_id res chain seq x y z
N LEU A 1 -21.80 12.77 -11.56
CA LEU A 1 -21.15 14.10 -11.71
C LEU A 1 -22.13 15.19 -12.11
N CYS A 2 -22.34 15.59 -13.37
CA CYS A 2 -23.25 16.74 -13.66
C CYS A 2 -24.63 16.62 -12.98
N GLN A 3 -25.31 15.48 -13.14
CA GLN A 3 -26.59 15.22 -12.48
C GLN A 3 -26.50 15.21 -10.94
N GLU A 4 -25.40 14.73 -10.38
CA GLU A 4 -25.16 14.60 -8.94
C GLU A 4 -24.92 15.97 -8.28
N TYR A 5 -24.29 16.88 -9.01
CA TYR A 5 -23.99 18.25 -8.56
C TYR A 5 -24.95 19.29 -9.15
N GLY A 6 -26.09 18.87 -9.70
CA GLY A 6 -27.15 19.78 -10.17
C GLY A 6 -26.81 20.60 -11.42
N VAL A 7 -25.77 20.21 -12.17
CA VAL A 7 -25.36 20.88 -13.41
C VAL A 7 -26.13 20.31 -14.59
N SER A 8 -26.85 21.19 -15.30
CA SER A 8 -27.61 20.81 -16.48
C SER A 8 -26.68 20.63 -17.67
N LEU A 9 -26.69 19.44 -18.27
CA LEU A 9 -26.10 19.30 -19.60
C LEU A 9 -27.02 20.05 -20.55
N SER A 10 -26.52 21.10 -21.20
CA SER A 10 -27.28 21.84 -22.22
C SER A 10 -27.61 20.89 -23.39
N ALA A 11 -28.74 20.19 -23.28
CA ALA A 11 -29.29 19.35 -24.33
C ALA A 11 -30.05 20.23 -25.32
N ASN A 12 -29.31 20.82 -26.27
CA ASN A 12 -29.88 21.26 -27.54
C ASN A 12 -29.06 20.70 -28.71
N VAL A 13 -28.86 19.39 -28.69
CA VAL A 13 -28.48 18.63 -29.88
C VAL A 13 -29.49 17.50 -30.04
N SER A 14 -30.62 17.81 -30.67
CA SER A 14 -31.67 16.84 -30.97
C SER A 14 -31.23 15.93 -32.13
N LEU A 15 -31.07 14.63 -31.88
CA LEU A 15 -30.73 13.62 -32.90
C LEU A 15 -31.95 12.98 -33.58
N LYS A 16 -33.16 13.55 -33.42
CA LYS A 16 -34.39 12.92 -33.96
C LYS A 16 -34.42 12.76 -35.48
N ASN A 17 -33.50 13.39 -36.22
CA ASN A 17 -33.38 13.32 -37.69
C ASN A 17 -31.96 12.99 -38.21
N ALA A 18 -31.06 12.45 -37.37
CA ALA A 18 -29.65 12.27 -37.74
C ALA A 18 -29.43 11.16 -38.78
N GLN A 19 -28.70 11.47 -39.86
CA GLN A 19 -28.30 10.53 -40.91
C GLN A 19 -27.02 9.78 -40.50
N PRO A 20 -26.66 8.65 -41.13
CA PRO A 20 -25.48 7.86 -40.74
C PRO A 20 -24.15 8.64 -40.73
N GLN A 21 -24.05 9.75 -41.47
CA GLN A 21 -22.88 10.65 -41.50
C GLN A 21 -22.75 11.52 -40.22
N ASP A 22 -23.83 11.68 -39.45
CA ASP A 22 -23.84 12.41 -38.18
C ASP A 22 -23.34 11.55 -37.00
N LEU A 23 -23.11 10.25 -37.19
CA LEU A 23 -22.52 9.37 -36.16
C LEU A 23 -21.03 9.69 -35.92
N MET A 24 -20.28 10.12 -36.94
CA MET A 24 -18.94 10.70 -36.74
C MET A 24 -18.98 12.08 -36.06
N ARG A 25 -20.13 12.78 -36.10
CA ARG A 25 -20.37 14.00 -35.30
C ARG A 25 -20.84 13.70 -33.89
N ALA A 26 -21.36 12.52 -33.59
CA ALA A 26 -21.88 12.18 -32.27
C ALA A 26 -20.79 12.19 -31.19
N ASP A 27 -19.58 11.71 -31.50
CA ASP A 27 -18.42 11.83 -30.60
C ASP A 27 -17.99 13.29 -30.42
N THR A 28 -17.98 14.08 -31.49
CA THR A 28 -17.68 15.51 -31.42
C THR A 28 -18.73 16.27 -30.61
N LEU A 29 -20.02 15.99 -30.79
CA LEU A 29 -21.13 16.61 -30.06
C LEU A 29 -21.14 16.20 -28.59
N THR A 30 -20.82 14.93 -28.30
CA THR A 30 -20.67 14.44 -26.92
C THR A 30 -19.46 15.07 -26.25
N THR A 31 -18.36 15.24 -26.98
CA THR A 31 -17.15 15.92 -26.50
C THR A 31 -17.43 17.40 -26.25
N CYS A 32 -18.07 18.10 -27.19
CA CYS A 32 -18.48 19.49 -27.03
C CYS A 32 -19.42 19.66 -25.83
N ALA A 33 -20.41 18.77 -25.65
CA ALA A 33 -21.31 18.82 -24.50
C ALA A 33 -20.56 18.63 -23.16
N ARG A 34 -19.57 17.73 -23.11
CA ARG A 34 -18.71 17.55 -21.94
C ARG A 34 -17.86 18.79 -21.65
N VAL A 35 -17.27 19.39 -22.68
CA VAL A 35 -16.46 20.61 -22.55
C VAL A 35 -17.32 21.80 -22.09
N CYS A 36 -18.52 21.98 -22.65
CA CYS A 36 -19.44 23.04 -22.26
C CYS A 36 -19.92 22.91 -20.80
N ALA A 37 -20.09 21.68 -20.30
CA ALA A 37 -20.52 21.44 -18.93
C ALA A 37 -19.39 21.60 -17.89
N LEU A 38 -18.13 21.64 -18.33
CA LEU A 38 -16.98 21.63 -17.43
C LEU A 38 -16.90 22.87 -16.54
N PRO A 39 -17.08 24.13 -17.02
CA PRO A 39 -17.02 25.30 -16.15
C PRO A 39 -18.06 25.30 -15.03
N GLU A 40 -19.32 24.98 -15.35
CA GLU A 40 -20.40 24.89 -14.36
C GLU A 40 -20.16 23.75 -13.35
N LEU A 41 -19.66 22.60 -13.83
CA LEU A 41 -19.29 21.48 -12.97
C LEU A 41 -18.12 21.83 -12.05
N CYS A 42 -17.07 22.48 -12.56
CA CYS A 42 -15.96 22.95 -11.76
C CYS A 42 -16.44 23.92 -10.67
N HIS A 43 -17.28 24.89 -11.00
CA HIS A 43 -17.81 25.84 -10.02
C HIS A 43 -18.65 25.15 -8.93
N ALA A 44 -19.51 24.19 -9.31
CA ALA A 44 -20.29 23.41 -8.35
C ALA A 44 -19.41 22.56 -7.44
N LEU A 45 -18.36 21.94 -7.97
CA LEU A 45 -17.39 21.16 -7.21
C LEU A 45 -16.56 22.03 -6.27
N GLU A 46 -16.05 23.18 -6.74
CA GLU A 46 -15.31 24.15 -5.93
C GLU A 46 -16.15 24.64 -4.74
N THR A 47 -17.43 24.92 -4.98
CA THR A 47 -18.36 25.30 -3.89
C THR A 47 -18.47 24.18 -2.85
N LYS A 48 -18.62 22.93 -3.29
CA LYS A 48 -18.73 21.78 -2.38
C LYS A 48 -17.45 21.51 -1.61
N ILE A 49 -16.29 21.72 -2.23
CA ILE A 49 -14.97 21.58 -1.62
C ILE A 49 -14.74 22.68 -0.58
N ALA A 50 -15.20 23.90 -0.85
CA ALA A 50 -15.17 24.99 0.12
C ALA A 50 -16.12 24.74 1.31
N GLU A 51 -17.35 24.25 1.05
CA GLU A 51 -18.30 23.85 2.10
C GLU A 51 -17.80 22.70 2.97
N SER A 52 -16.88 21.86 2.46
CA SER A 52 -16.26 20.77 3.19
C SER A 52 -14.93 21.13 3.84
N ASP A 53 -14.47 22.38 3.76
CA ASP A 53 -13.14 22.82 4.25
C ASP A 53 -11.96 22.04 3.60
N GLU A 54 -12.15 21.47 2.40
CA GLU A 54 -11.15 20.67 1.67
C GLU A 54 -10.36 21.48 0.64
N THR A 55 -10.54 22.81 0.60
CA THR A 55 -9.87 23.69 -0.38
C THR A 55 -8.34 23.59 -0.30
N SER A 56 -7.77 23.68 0.90
CA SER A 56 -6.31 23.54 1.09
C SER A 56 -5.81 22.14 0.74
N LEU A 57 -6.57 21.09 1.08
CA LEU A 57 -6.22 19.72 0.67
C LEU A 57 -6.12 19.61 -0.87
N LEU A 58 -7.06 20.20 -1.60
CA LEU A 58 -7.02 20.20 -3.05
C LEU A 58 -5.86 21.04 -3.60
N GLN A 59 -5.73 22.29 -3.14
CA GLN A 59 -4.82 23.27 -3.74
C GLN A 59 -3.37 23.10 -3.31
N ASP A 60 -3.13 22.72 -2.05
CA ASP A 60 -1.79 22.66 -1.46
C ASP A 60 -1.18 21.25 -1.55
N ILE A 61 -2.02 20.20 -1.67
CA ILE A 61 -1.57 18.81 -1.72
C ILE A 61 -1.90 18.16 -3.06
N GLU A 62 -3.18 18.03 -3.43
CA GLU A 62 -3.57 17.16 -4.54
C GLU A 62 -3.22 17.73 -5.93
N GLN A 63 -3.46 19.01 -6.19
CA GLN A 63 -3.15 19.62 -7.48
C GLN A 63 -1.62 19.72 -7.75
N PRO A 64 -0.77 20.14 -6.79
CA PRO A 64 0.68 20.11 -6.98
C PRO A 64 1.18 18.68 -7.19
N LEU A 65 0.69 17.72 -6.40
CA LEU A 65 1.07 16.32 -6.55
C LEU A 65 0.75 15.76 -7.94
N ALA A 66 -0.38 16.14 -8.54
CA ALA A 66 -0.73 15.67 -9.89
C ALA A 66 0.36 16.00 -10.93
N ARG A 67 1.06 17.13 -10.77
CA ARG A 67 2.20 17.50 -11.63
C ARG A 67 3.43 16.64 -11.35
N VAL A 68 3.73 16.40 -10.07
CA VAL A 68 4.83 15.51 -9.65
C VAL A 68 4.61 14.10 -10.23
N LEU A 69 3.39 13.57 -10.10
CA LEU A 69 3.03 12.27 -10.67
C LEU A 69 3.22 12.25 -12.18
N ALA A 70 2.72 13.25 -12.91
CA ALA A 70 2.93 13.33 -14.36
C ALA A 70 4.41 13.33 -14.75
N HIS A 71 5.29 14.01 -13.99
CA HIS A 71 6.74 13.97 -14.22
C HIS A 71 7.34 12.58 -13.94
N MET A 72 6.91 11.91 -12.86
CA MET A 72 7.35 10.55 -12.53
C MET A 72 6.93 9.55 -13.62
N GLU A 73 5.68 9.61 -14.08
CA GLU A 73 5.15 8.76 -15.16
C GLU A 73 5.95 8.96 -16.45
N GLN A 74 6.24 10.21 -16.83
CA GLN A 74 7.05 10.54 -18.01
C GLN A 74 8.50 10.08 -17.87
N THR A 75 9.06 10.17 -16.66
CA THR A 75 10.47 9.79 -16.40
C THR A 75 10.65 8.28 -16.47
N GLY A 76 9.75 7.51 -15.82
CA GLY A 76 9.80 6.05 -15.77
C GLY A 76 10.97 5.49 -14.95
N PHE A 77 10.93 4.17 -14.73
CA PHE A 77 11.96 3.42 -14.00
C PHE A 77 12.79 2.58 -14.98
N ALA A 78 14.11 2.78 -15.04
CA ALA A 78 14.98 1.97 -15.90
C ALA A 78 15.10 0.52 -15.39
N VAL A 79 15.09 -0.44 -16.32
CA VAL A 79 15.15 -1.87 -15.98
C VAL A 79 16.14 -2.64 -16.85
N ASP A 80 16.72 -3.69 -16.27
CA ASP A 80 17.54 -4.67 -16.99
C ASP A 80 16.64 -5.71 -17.66
N ARG A 81 16.29 -5.46 -18.93
CA ARG A 81 15.45 -6.36 -19.74
C ARG A 81 16.03 -7.78 -19.84
N ALA A 82 17.34 -7.90 -20.03
CA ALA A 82 18.00 -9.19 -20.19
C ALA A 82 17.97 -9.97 -18.88
N GLY A 83 18.33 -9.31 -17.77
CA GLY A 83 18.26 -9.91 -16.44
C GLY A 83 16.86 -10.40 -16.06
N ILE A 84 15.81 -9.65 -16.39
CA ILE A 84 14.41 -10.10 -16.15
C ILE A 84 14.08 -11.35 -16.97
N ALA A 85 14.52 -11.43 -18.23
CA ALA A 85 14.25 -12.57 -19.10
C ALA A 85 15.00 -13.84 -18.62
N ASP A 86 16.26 -13.70 -18.24
CA ASP A 86 17.09 -14.78 -17.72
C ASP A 86 16.52 -15.28 -16.38
N TYR A 87 16.10 -14.36 -15.50
CA TYR A 87 15.43 -14.71 -14.25
C TYR A 87 14.11 -15.43 -14.49
N GLY A 88 13.31 -14.99 -15.46
CA GLY A 88 12.08 -15.66 -15.88
C GLY A 88 12.31 -17.10 -16.33
N THR A 89 13.43 -17.37 -17.02
CA THR A 89 13.83 -18.71 -17.45
C THR A 89 14.20 -19.59 -16.27
N ALA A 90 15.04 -19.07 -15.35
CA ALA A 90 15.42 -19.79 -14.14
C ALA A 90 14.22 -20.11 -13.22
N LEU A 91 13.22 -19.21 -13.16
CA LEU A 91 11.97 -19.47 -12.44
C LEU A 91 11.14 -20.57 -13.11
N ASP A 92 11.11 -20.64 -14.44
CA ASP A 92 10.40 -21.68 -15.18
C ASP A 92 10.97 -23.08 -14.88
N GLU A 93 12.30 -23.22 -14.89
CA GLU A 93 12.98 -24.45 -14.51
C GLU A 93 12.59 -24.90 -13.09
N LYS A 94 12.65 -23.98 -12.12
CA LYS A 94 12.20 -24.26 -10.74
C LYS A 94 10.73 -24.64 -10.65
N MET A 95 9.86 -24.02 -11.45
CA MET A 95 8.44 -24.38 -11.49
C MET A 95 8.25 -25.82 -11.98
N GLN A 96 8.99 -26.21 -13.03
CA GLN A 96 8.92 -27.56 -13.57
C GLN A 96 9.39 -28.61 -12.56
N ASP A 97 10.42 -28.31 -11.77
CA ASP A 97 10.92 -29.20 -10.72
C ASP A 97 9.88 -29.36 -9.60
N PHE A 98 9.35 -28.27 -9.05
CA PHE A 98 8.27 -28.33 -8.06
C PHE A 98 7.04 -29.06 -8.59
N GLN A 99 6.70 -28.86 -9.86
CA GLN A 99 5.56 -29.52 -10.48
C GLN A 99 5.74 -31.04 -10.53
N LYS A 100 6.93 -31.52 -10.93
CA LYS A 100 7.26 -32.96 -10.92
C LYS A 100 7.22 -33.53 -9.50
N GLU A 101 7.76 -32.82 -8.51
CA GLU A 101 7.72 -33.25 -7.12
C GLU A 101 6.28 -33.34 -6.57
N ILE A 102 5.46 -32.33 -6.84
CA ILE A 102 4.05 -32.33 -6.42
C ILE A 102 3.29 -33.49 -7.07
N TRP A 103 3.47 -33.72 -8.37
CA TRP A 103 2.85 -34.87 -9.05
C TRP A 103 3.33 -36.21 -8.50
N GLY A 104 4.61 -36.33 -8.13
CA GLY A 104 5.15 -37.52 -7.47
C GLY A 104 4.52 -37.78 -6.10
N GLN A 105 4.30 -36.73 -5.31
CA GLN A 105 3.65 -36.82 -3.99
C GLN A 105 2.15 -37.15 -4.08
N VAL A 106 1.46 -36.62 -5.09
CA VAL A 106 0.02 -36.82 -5.29
C VAL A 106 -0.29 -38.09 -6.10
N GLY A 107 0.65 -38.56 -6.91
CA GLY A 107 0.55 -39.79 -7.71
C GLY A 107 -0.09 -39.64 -9.09
N TYR A 108 -0.38 -38.42 -9.56
CA TYR A 108 -0.89 -38.18 -10.91
C TYR A 108 -0.70 -36.71 -11.35
N GLU A 109 -0.77 -36.48 -12.66
CA GLU A 109 -0.61 -35.16 -13.27
C GLU A 109 -1.92 -34.35 -13.30
N PHE A 110 -1.82 -33.05 -13.02
CA PHE A 110 -2.92 -32.10 -13.07
C PHE A 110 -2.41 -30.66 -13.15
N ASN A 111 -3.29 -29.73 -13.50
CA ASN A 111 -2.95 -28.30 -13.57
C ASN A 111 -2.91 -27.66 -12.17
N LEU A 112 -1.70 -27.38 -11.67
CA LEU A 112 -1.44 -26.73 -10.38
C LEU A 112 -2.00 -25.31 -10.27
N ASN A 113 -2.16 -24.62 -11.40
CA ASN A 113 -2.74 -23.28 -11.46
C ASN A 113 -4.28 -23.30 -11.45
N SER A 114 -4.92 -24.46 -11.57
CA SER A 114 -6.37 -24.60 -11.48
C SER A 114 -6.78 -24.84 -10.02
N PRO A 115 -7.45 -23.89 -9.33
CA PRO A 115 -7.84 -24.08 -7.93
C PRO A 115 -8.76 -25.28 -7.72
N LYS A 116 -9.58 -25.61 -8.73
CA LYS A 116 -10.48 -26.78 -8.71
C LYS A 116 -9.69 -28.09 -8.75
N GLN A 117 -8.75 -28.23 -9.68
CA GLN A 117 -7.96 -29.47 -9.80
C GLN A 117 -7.03 -29.64 -8.60
N LEU A 118 -6.36 -28.57 -8.16
CA LEU A 118 -5.52 -28.58 -6.97
C LEU A 118 -6.33 -28.90 -5.71
N GLY A 119 -7.51 -28.32 -5.56
CA GLY A 119 -8.40 -28.61 -4.43
C GLY A 119 -8.82 -30.08 -4.39
N GLU A 120 -9.19 -30.65 -5.54
CA GLU A 120 -9.54 -32.06 -5.64
C GLU A 120 -8.34 -32.99 -5.36
N ALA A 121 -7.15 -32.62 -5.83
CA ALA A 121 -5.92 -33.34 -5.55
C ALA A 121 -5.62 -33.41 -4.05
N LEU A 122 -5.63 -32.26 -3.37
CA LEU A 122 -5.26 -32.13 -1.96
C LEU A 122 -6.33 -32.70 -1.01
N PHE A 123 -7.60 -32.40 -1.25
CA PHE A 123 -8.67 -32.72 -0.29
C PHE A 123 -9.53 -33.91 -0.69
N GLY A 124 -9.68 -34.16 -2.00
CA GLY A 124 -10.47 -35.28 -2.50
C GLY A 124 -9.64 -36.57 -2.49
N LYS A 125 -8.53 -36.58 -3.22
CA LYS A 125 -7.72 -37.79 -3.41
C LYS A 125 -6.68 -38.03 -2.32
N LEU A 126 -5.88 -37.02 -1.98
CA LEU A 126 -4.88 -37.15 -0.91
C LEU A 126 -5.54 -37.15 0.49
N GLY A 127 -6.74 -36.60 0.61
CA GLY A 127 -7.54 -36.65 1.82
C GLY A 127 -7.04 -35.76 2.95
N LEU A 128 -6.37 -34.64 2.65
CA LEU A 128 -5.89 -33.72 3.68
C LEU A 128 -7.04 -33.19 4.56
N PRO A 129 -6.84 -33.09 5.88
CA PRO A 129 -7.88 -32.66 6.80
C PRO A 129 -8.20 -31.16 6.60
N HIS A 130 -9.39 -30.74 7.06
CA HIS A 130 -9.76 -29.33 7.21
C HIS A 130 -9.84 -28.46 5.93
N GLY A 131 -10.13 -29.06 4.76
CA GLY A 131 -10.49 -28.30 3.57
C GLY A 131 -11.71 -27.39 3.79
N LYS A 132 -11.60 -26.10 3.49
CA LYS A 132 -12.74 -25.17 3.55
C LYS A 132 -13.45 -25.12 2.19
N LYS A 133 -14.71 -25.56 2.09
CA LYS A 133 -15.49 -25.39 0.85
C LYS A 133 -15.98 -23.95 0.67
N THR A 134 -15.89 -23.45 -0.54
CA THR A 134 -16.52 -22.21 -1.03
C THR A 134 -17.62 -22.57 -2.04
N LYS A 135 -18.34 -21.56 -2.54
CA LYS A 135 -19.34 -21.75 -3.61
C LYS A 135 -18.76 -22.38 -4.87
N SER A 136 -17.45 -22.29 -5.10
CA SER A 136 -16.76 -22.75 -6.32
C SER A 136 -15.92 -24.03 -6.14
N GLY A 137 -15.90 -24.63 -4.94
CA GLY A 137 -15.14 -25.85 -4.64
C GLY A 137 -14.28 -25.72 -3.39
N TRP A 138 -13.20 -26.48 -3.29
CA TRP A 138 -12.29 -26.39 -2.16
C TRP A 138 -11.48 -25.09 -2.20
N SER A 139 -11.37 -24.40 -1.07
CA SER A 139 -10.49 -23.26 -0.92
C SER A 139 -9.05 -23.75 -0.83
N THR A 140 -8.23 -23.31 -1.76
CA THR A 140 -6.78 -23.49 -1.73
C THR A 140 -6.12 -22.12 -1.55
N SER A 141 -6.64 -21.23 -0.71
CA SER A 141 -5.96 -19.94 -0.47
C SER A 141 -4.65 -20.15 0.31
N ALA A 142 -3.71 -19.20 0.23
CA ALA A 142 -2.49 -19.27 1.03
C ALA A 142 -2.83 -19.49 2.51
N ALA A 143 -3.73 -18.68 3.10
CA ALA A 143 -4.13 -18.83 4.50
C ALA A 143 -4.71 -20.22 4.86
N VAL A 144 -5.38 -20.91 3.94
CA VAL A 144 -5.86 -22.29 4.18
C VAL A 144 -4.69 -23.26 4.15
N LEU A 145 -3.85 -23.18 3.11
CA LEU A 145 -2.68 -24.05 2.97
C LEU A 145 -1.67 -23.86 4.11
N GLU A 146 -1.52 -22.64 4.63
CA GLU A 146 -0.61 -22.35 5.74
C GLU A 146 -0.97 -23.08 7.03
N ASN A 147 -2.27 -23.28 7.28
CA ASN A 147 -2.72 -24.07 8.43
C ASN A 147 -2.48 -25.58 8.23
N LEU A 148 -2.22 -26.01 7.00
CA LEU A 148 -2.02 -27.42 6.61
C LEU A 148 -0.54 -27.73 6.35
N ARG A 149 0.36 -26.76 6.57
CA ARG A 149 1.78 -26.87 6.20
C ARG A 149 2.47 -28.09 6.85
N TYR A 150 2.02 -28.47 8.05
CA TYR A 150 2.56 -29.61 8.80
C TYR A 150 1.79 -30.93 8.60
N GLU A 151 0.68 -30.90 7.86
CA GLU A 151 -0.13 -32.11 7.61
C GLU A 151 0.48 -32.98 6.51
N HIS A 152 1.11 -32.36 5.50
CA HIS A 152 1.74 -33.11 4.41
C HIS A 152 2.81 -32.27 3.66
N PRO A 153 3.97 -32.85 3.27
CA PRO A 153 5.04 -32.14 2.57
C PRO A 153 4.61 -31.43 1.28
N VAL A 154 3.64 -32.00 0.56
CA VAL A 154 3.07 -31.42 -0.67
C VAL A 154 2.53 -30.00 -0.48
N VAL A 155 2.08 -29.63 0.72
CA VAL A 155 1.48 -28.32 0.99
C VAL A 155 2.54 -27.23 0.86
N GLU A 156 3.73 -27.46 1.42
CA GLU A 156 4.87 -26.55 1.30
C GLU A 156 5.32 -26.41 -0.15
N LEU A 157 5.43 -27.53 -0.88
CA LEU A 157 5.78 -27.52 -2.31
C LEU A 157 4.78 -26.69 -3.15
N VAL A 158 3.48 -26.82 -2.87
CA VAL A 158 2.43 -26.04 -3.55
C VAL A 158 2.55 -24.54 -3.24
N LEU A 159 2.87 -24.17 -1.99
CA LEU A 159 3.09 -22.78 -1.59
C LEU A 159 4.31 -22.18 -2.32
N GLN A 160 5.40 -22.96 -2.42
CA GLN A 160 6.61 -22.57 -3.14
C GLN A 160 6.35 -22.43 -4.65
N TYR A 161 5.71 -23.43 -5.27
CA TYR A 161 5.32 -23.40 -6.68
C TYR A 161 4.51 -22.15 -7.01
N ARG A 162 3.52 -21.78 -6.19
CA ARG A 162 2.70 -20.59 -6.41
C ARG A 162 3.47 -19.29 -6.27
N THR A 163 4.43 -19.26 -5.36
CA THR A 163 5.31 -18.10 -5.19
C THR A 163 6.13 -17.89 -6.46
N VAL A 164 6.78 -18.94 -6.96
CA VAL A 164 7.57 -18.90 -8.20
C VAL A 164 6.70 -18.61 -9.43
N SER A 165 5.54 -19.28 -9.55
CA SER A 165 4.55 -19.06 -10.63
C SER A 165 4.09 -17.60 -10.69
N LYS A 166 3.82 -16.98 -9.54
CA LYS A 166 3.47 -15.55 -9.49
C LYS A 166 4.66 -14.66 -9.87
N LEU A 167 5.87 -14.95 -9.36
CA LEU A 167 7.10 -14.23 -9.73
C LEU A 167 7.33 -14.23 -11.24
N LYS A 168 7.22 -15.40 -11.87
CA LYS A 168 7.39 -15.53 -13.32
C LYS A 168 6.27 -14.81 -14.07
N SER A 169 5.01 -15.18 -13.85
CA SER A 169 3.88 -14.72 -14.66
C SER A 169 3.60 -13.22 -14.50
N THR A 170 3.54 -12.74 -13.25
CA THR A 170 3.16 -11.35 -12.98
C THR A 170 4.34 -10.41 -13.19
N TYR A 171 5.53 -10.80 -12.73
CA TYR A 171 6.64 -9.87 -12.63
C TYR A 171 7.71 -10.08 -13.70
N CYS A 172 7.98 -11.28 -14.20
CA CYS A 172 8.90 -11.43 -15.32
C CYS A 172 8.16 -11.20 -16.63
N ASP A 173 7.23 -12.09 -16.97
CA ASP A 173 6.47 -12.05 -18.23
C ASP A 173 5.62 -10.78 -18.34
N GLY A 174 5.05 -10.33 -17.21
CA GLY A 174 4.24 -9.11 -17.14
C GLY A 174 5.06 -7.83 -17.34
N LEU A 175 6.20 -7.69 -16.66
CA LEU A 175 7.04 -6.50 -16.82
C LEU A 175 7.67 -6.43 -18.20
N LEU A 176 8.19 -7.55 -18.75
CA LEU A 176 8.82 -7.58 -20.08
C LEU A 176 7.94 -7.03 -21.20
N LYS A 177 6.61 -7.20 -21.08
CA LYS A 177 5.61 -6.71 -22.04
C LYS A 177 5.40 -5.20 -22.01
N VAL A 178 5.72 -4.55 -20.89
CA VAL A 178 5.44 -3.12 -20.66
C VAL A 178 6.70 -2.26 -20.60
N ILE A 179 7.89 -2.86 -20.77
CA ILE A 179 9.13 -2.09 -20.96
C ILE A 179 9.05 -1.33 -22.29
N ALA A 180 9.07 -0.01 -22.20
CA ALA A 180 9.02 0.91 -23.32
C ALA A 180 10.33 0.89 -24.15
N PRO A 181 10.33 1.49 -25.37
CA PRO A 181 11.50 1.51 -26.25
C PRO A 181 12.74 2.19 -25.66
N ASP A 182 12.57 3.09 -24.70
CA ASP A 182 13.65 3.76 -23.96
C ASP A 182 14.28 2.88 -22.86
N GLY A 183 13.79 1.64 -22.70
CA GLY A 183 14.28 0.70 -21.69
C GLY A 183 13.69 0.94 -20.29
N ARG A 184 12.64 1.74 -20.18
CA ARG A 184 12.01 2.08 -18.90
C ARG A 184 10.60 1.53 -18.79
N ILE A 185 10.11 1.45 -17.56
CA ILE A 185 8.72 1.14 -17.26
C ILE A 185 8.04 2.42 -16.78
N HIS A 186 6.98 2.81 -17.48
CA HIS A 186 6.15 3.98 -17.17
C HIS A 186 4.86 3.48 -16.53
N SER A 187 4.82 3.48 -15.20
CA SER A 187 3.60 3.13 -14.47
C SER A 187 2.63 4.31 -14.47
N ASN A 188 1.33 4.03 -14.36
CA ASN A 188 0.30 5.04 -14.16
C ASN A 188 -0.02 5.16 -12.66
N PHE A 189 0.08 6.35 -12.09
CA PHE A 189 -0.20 6.65 -10.69
C PHE A 189 -1.63 7.18 -10.52
N ASN A 190 -2.49 6.36 -9.92
CA ASN A 190 -3.89 6.71 -9.64
C ASN A 190 -4.00 7.44 -8.29
N GLN A 191 -4.28 8.73 -8.36
CA GLN A 191 -4.44 9.60 -7.18
C GLN A 191 -5.83 9.49 -6.52
N THR A 192 -6.84 9.01 -7.25
CA THR A 192 -8.26 9.06 -6.86
C THR A 192 -8.91 7.71 -6.58
N GLU A 193 -8.14 6.60 -6.62
CA GLU A 193 -8.69 5.25 -6.50
C GLU A 193 -8.91 4.81 -5.05
N THR A 194 -7.95 5.06 -4.17
CA THR A 194 -7.98 4.51 -2.80
C THR A 194 -8.86 5.35 -1.86
N ARG A 195 -9.55 4.68 -0.93
CA ARG A 195 -10.40 5.34 0.09
C ARG A 195 -9.62 6.00 1.22
N THR A 196 -8.31 5.76 1.30
CA THR A 196 -7.42 6.31 2.34
C THR A 196 -6.55 7.43 1.82
N GLY A 197 -6.66 7.81 0.53
CA GLY A 197 -5.83 8.87 -0.05
C GLY A 197 -4.44 8.41 -0.50
N ARG A 198 -4.09 7.13 -0.34
CA ARG A 198 -2.88 6.56 -0.93
C ARG A 198 -2.94 6.61 -2.46
N ILE A 199 -1.79 6.80 -3.08
CA ILE A 199 -1.59 6.65 -4.51
C ILE A 199 -1.52 5.16 -4.83
N SER A 200 -2.20 4.70 -5.88
CA SER A 200 -2.03 3.36 -6.44
C SER A 200 -1.23 3.42 -7.74
N SER A 201 -0.64 2.30 -8.15
CA SER A 201 0.12 2.16 -9.38
C SER A 201 -0.46 1.05 -10.24
N THR A 202 -0.65 1.32 -11.54
CA THR A 202 -1.21 0.36 -12.51
C THR A 202 -0.39 0.34 -13.81
N GLU A 203 -0.51 -0.75 -14.56
CA GLU A 203 0.03 -0.90 -15.93
C GLU A 203 1.55 -0.59 -16.10
N PRO A 204 2.46 -1.19 -15.30
CA PRO A 204 2.25 -2.21 -14.28
C PRO A 204 2.21 -1.62 -12.86
N ASN A 205 1.77 -2.42 -11.88
CA ASN A 205 1.83 -2.03 -10.48
C ASN A 205 3.26 -2.19 -9.91
N LEU A 206 3.97 -1.08 -9.76
CA LEU A 206 5.34 -1.02 -9.22
C LEU A 206 5.38 -0.91 -7.68
N GLN A 207 4.26 -0.63 -7.03
CA GLN A 207 4.19 -0.59 -5.57
C GLN A 207 4.16 -1.98 -4.93
N ASN A 208 3.83 -3.02 -5.70
CA ASN A 208 3.71 -4.40 -5.24
C ASN A 208 4.90 -5.29 -5.64
N ILE A 209 6.06 -4.71 -5.97
CA ILE A 209 7.28 -5.47 -6.26
C ILE A 209 7.74 -6.21 -4.98
N PRO A 210 7.83 -7.55 -5.00
CA PRO A 210 8.06 -8.35 -3.80
C PRO A 210 9.37 -8.01 -3.07
N VAL A 211 9.34 -8.09 -1.74
CA VAL A 211 10.51 -7.83 -0.87
C VAL A 211 10.65 -8.82 0.29
N ARG A 212 9.59 -9.56 0.61
CA ARG A 212 9.51 -10.40 1.82
C ARG A 212 10.24 -11.73 1.72
N THR A 213 10.38 -12.27 0.52
CA THR A 213 11.10 -13.53 0.26
C THR A 213 12.37 -13.23 -0.49
N ASP A 214 13.41 -14.04 -0.32
CA ASP A 214 14.68 -13.82 -1.02
C ASP A 214 14.49 -13.81 -2.54
N LEU A 215 13.79 -14.81 -3.10
CA LEU A 215 13.43 -14.85 -4.51
C LEU A 215 12.63 -13.63 -4.98
N GLY A 216 11.74 -13.11 -4.13
CA GLY A 216 10.97 -11.92 -4.44
C GLY A 216 11.85 -10.67 -4.45
N ARG A 217 12.73 -10.56 -3.45
CA ARG A 217 13.66 -9.45 -3.30
C ARG A 217 14.64 -9.38 -4.47
N GLU A 218 15.15 -10.52 -4.96
CA GLU A 218 16.07 -10.60 -6.10
C GLU A 218 15.54 -9.88 -7.34
N LEU A 219 14.22 -9.84 -7.56
CA LEU A 219 13.62 -9.11 -8.67
C LEU A 219 13.98 -7.61 -8.66
N ARG A 220 14.17 -7.00 -7.48
CA ARG A 220 14.57 -5.59 -7.35
C ARG A 220 15.98 -5.31 -7.92
N ARG A 221 16.80 -6.34 -8.18
CA ARG A 221 18.11 -6.15 -8.83
C ARG A 221 17.98 -5.68 -10.27
N PHE A 222 16.89 -6.03 -10.93
CA PHE A 222 16.66 -5.66 -12.32
C PHE A 222 16.00 -4.29 -12.49
N PHE A 223 15.71 -3.61 -11.39
CA PHE A 223 15.34 -2.20 -11.37
C PHE A 223 16.62 -1.40 -11.11
N ILE A 224 17.10 -0.69 -12.12
CA ILE A 224 18.46 -0.13 -12.15
C ILE A 224 18.41 1.39 -12.30
N ALA A 225 19.45 2.08 -11.82
CA ALA A 225 19.70 3.44 -12.26
C ALA A 225 20.22 3.45 -13.70
N LYS A 226 19.90 4.50 -14.47
CA LYS A 226 20.54 4.71 -15.77
C LYS A 226 22.07 4.82 -15.64
N PRO A 227 22.85 4.51 -16.69
CA PRO A 227 24.30 4.65 -16.66
C PRO A 227 24.77 6.04 -16.19
N GLY A 228 25.76 6.08 -15.30
CA GLY A 228 26.26 7.33 -14.68
C GLY A 228 25.39 7.88 -13.55
N CYS A 229 24.34 7.15 -13.15
CA CYS A 229 23.45 7.52 -12.05
C CYS A 229 23.43 6.45 -10.95
N VAL A 230 22.77 6.80 -9.85
CA VAL A 230 22.44 5.94 -8.72
C VAL A 230 20.97 6.14 -8.34
N LEU A 231 20.40 5.15 -7.67
CA LEU A 231 19.14 5.28 -6.97
C LEU A 231 19.41 5.72 -5.53
N VAL A 232 18.62 6.67 -5.06
CA VAL A 232 18.56 7.14 -3.67
C VAL A 232 17.18 6.75 -3.15
N ASP A 233 17.15 5.79 -2.23
CA ASP A 233 15.94 5.25 -1.60
C ASP A 233 15.79 5.87 -0.21
N ALA A 234 14.62 6.40 0.09
CA ALA A 234 14.31 7.00 1.38
C ALA A 234 12.97 6.48 1.89
N ASP A 235 12.94 5.91 3.10
CA ASP A 235 11.76 5.28 3.69
C ASP A 235 11.49 5.87 5.08
N TYR A 236 10.24 6.25 5.36
CA TYR A 236 9.90 6.74 6.69
C TYR A 236 9.94 5.62 7.73
N SER A 237 10.67 5.88 8.82
CA SER A 237 10.70 4.98 9.95
C SER A 237 9.41 5.10 10.78
N GLN A 238 8.49 4.14 10.58
CA GLN A 238 7.27 3.96 11.38
C GLN A 238 6.28 5.14 11.33
N ILE A 239 6.10 5.76 10.15
CA ILE A 239 5.26 6.96 9.99
C ILE A 239 3.85 6.81 10.58
N GLU A 240 3.19 5.67 10.41
CA GLU A 240 1.83 5.45 10.93
C GLU A 240 1.78 5.53 12.46
N LEU A 241 2.80 5.03 13.17
CA LEU A 241 2.85 5.14 14.64
C LEU A 241 3.22 6.55 15.10
N ARG A 242 4.07 7.27 14.35
CA ARG A 242 4.39 8.67 14.64
C ARG A 242 3.17 9.58 14.46
N VAL A 243 2.40 9.35 13.40
CA VAL A 243 1.10 9.99 13.17
C VAL A 243 0.15 9.66 14.32
N LEU A 244 0.05 8.39 14.73
CA LEU A 244 -0.79 8.00 15.86
C LEU A 244 -0.40 8.75 17.14
N ALA A 245 0.89 8.76 17.50
CA ALA A 245 1.38 9.46 18.68
C ALA A 245 0.96 10.95 18.68
N HIS A 246 1.05 11.58 17.51
CA HIS A 246 0.65 12.97 17.32
C HIS A 246 -0.87 13.18 17.47
N VAL A 247 -1.71 12.45 16.73
CA VAL A 247 -3.17 12.67 16.73
C VAL A 247 -3.86 12.16 17.99
N ALA A 248 -3.24 11.20 18.68
CA ALA A 248 -3.69 10.70 19.97
C ALA A 248 -3.28 11.61 21.12
N HIS A 249 -2.27 12.47 20.93
CA HIS A 249 -1.62 13.24 21.98
C HIS A 249 -1.16 12.34 23.15
N ASP A 250 -0.62 11.16 22.81
CA ASP A 250 -0.20 10.19 23.82
C ASP A 250 1.21 10.52 24.32
N GLU A 251 1.31 11.00 25.56
CA GLU A 251 2.55 11.50 26.14
C GLU A 251 3.65 10.42 26.19
N ASN A 252 3.30 9.19 26.56
CA ASN A 252 4.24 8.09 26.67
C ASN A 252 4.80 7.67 25.30
N MET A 253 3.94 7.59 24.27
CA MET A 253 4.40 7.28 22.91
C MET A 253 5.20 8.44 22.31
N ILE A 254 4.82 9.69 22.60
CA ILE A 254 5.57 10.87 22.15
C ILE A 254 6.97 10.88 22.76
N GLU A 255 7.09 10.64 24.07
CA GLU A 255 8.37 10.57 24.77
C GLU A 255 9.24 9.43 24.24
N ALA A 256 8.67 8.22 24.07
CA ALA A 256 9.39 7.09 23.49
C ALA A 256 10.00 7.41 22.12
N PHE A 257 9.25 8.07 21.23
CA PHE A 257 9.78 8.49 19.92
C PHE A 257 10.85 9.58 20.02
N ARG A 258 10.74 10.52 20.97
CA ARG A 258 11.75 11.57 21.18
C ARG A 258 13.06 11.01 21.76
N ASN A 259 12.97 9.96 22.56
CA ASN A 259 14.11 9.27 23.14
C ASN A 259 14.77 8.26 22.19
N GLY A 260 14.20 8.04 20.99
CA GLY A 260 14.70 7.06 20.03
C GLY A 260 14.44 5.61 20.45
N GLU A 261 13.44 5.36 21.28
CA GLU A 261 13.09 4.04 21.76
C GLU A 261 12.45 3.19 20.65
N ASP A 262 12.76 1.89 20.64
CA ASP A 262 12.17 0.93 19.71
C ASP A 262 10.86 0.40 20.28
N ILE A 263 9.75 1.08 20.00
CA ILE A 263 8.41 0.75 20.50
C ILE A 263 8.06 -0.72 20.25
N HIS A 264 8.45 -1.29 19.11
CA HIS A 264 8.19 -2.71 18.82
C HIS A 264 8.97 -3.66 19.72
N ARG A 265 10.21 -3.30 20.08
CA ARG A 265 11.03 -4.06 21.02
C ARG A 265 10.51 -3.91 22.45
N ALA A 266 10.13 -2.72 22.87
CA ALA A 266 9.49 -2.47 24.16
C ALA A 266 8.19 -3.28 24.30
N THR A 267 7.33 -3.26 23.28
CA THR A 267 6.12 -4.11 23.26
C THR A 267 6.48 -5.59 23.27
N ALA A 268 7.47 -6.04 22.49
CA ALA A 268 7.87 -7.45 22.51
C ALA A 268 8.33 -7.90 23.90
N ALA A 269 9.14 -7.08 24.58
CA ALA A 269 9.62 -7.33 25.93
C ALA A 269 8.45 -7.52 26.91
N GLN A 270 7.44 -6.67 26.82
CA GLN A 270 6.22 -6.77 27.62
C GLN A 270 5.41 -8.03 27.29
N VAL A 271 5.16 -8.29 26.00
CA VAL A 271 4.36 -9.44 25.53
C VAL A 271 5.00 -10.78 25.91
N PHE A 272 6.32 -10.88 25.81
CA PHE A 272 7.05 -12.11 26.14
C PHE A 272 7.58 -12.14 27.59
N HIS A 273 7.19 -11.17 28.43
CA HIS A 273 7.59 -11.03 29.82
C HIS A 273 9.11 -11.20 30.04
N MET A 274 9.89 -10.47 29.25
CA MET A 274 11.35 -10.54 29.26
C MET A 274 12.00 -9.15 29.12
N PRO A 275 13.21 -8.95 29.64
CA PRO A 275 14.05 -7.79 29.31
C PRO A 275 14.18 -7.56 27.79
N GLU A 276 14.17 -6.29 27.37
CA GLU A 276 14.33 -5.88 25.96
C GLU A 276 15.59 -6.44 25.29
N GLN A 277 16.64 -6.66 26.07
CA GLN A 277 17.91 -7.22 25.63
C GLN A 277 17.76 -8.68 25.16
N MET A 278 16.75 -9.40 25.65
CA MET A 278 16.45 -10.78 25.24
C MET A 278 15.46 -10.85 24.07
N VAL A 279 14.91 -9.71 23.62
CA VAL A 279 14.02 -9.67 22.46
C VAL A 279 14.81 -9.99 21.19
N THR A 280 14.47 -11.12 20.57
CA THR A 280 15.03 -11.52 19.27
C THR A 280 14.41 -10.71 18.12
N PRO A 281 15.06 -10.61 16.94
CA PRO A 281 14.48 -9.98 15.76
C PRO A 281 13.12 -10.58 15.35
N LEU A 282 12.96 -11.89 15.53
CA LEU A 282 11.69 -12.58 15.26
C LEU A 282 10.59 -12.15 16.24
N MET A 283 10.90 -12.05 17.53
CA MET A 283 9.96 -11.55 18.56
C MET A 283 9.54 -10.11 18.28
N ARG A 284 10.49 -9.24 17.95
CA ARG A 284 10.22 -7.85 17.54
C ARG A 284 9.30 -7.79 16.31
N SER A 285 9.56 -8.59 15.29
CA SER A 285 8.74 -8.65 14.07
C SER A 285 7.31 -9.11 14.35
N ARG A 286 7.13 -10.08 15.26
CA ARG A 286 5.79 -10.50 15.72
C ARG A 286 5.08 -9.40 16.51
N ALA A 287 5.78 -8.73 17.43
CA ALA A 287 5.24 -7.61 18.20
C ALA A 287 4.85 -6.41 17.32
N LYS A 288 5.58 -6.16 16.22
CA LYS A 288 5.17 -5.19 15.20
C LYS A 288 3.75 -5.45 14.71
N ALA A 289 3.44 -6.68 14.31
CA ALA A 289 2.09 -7.05 13.86
C ALA A 289 1.03 -6.88 14.96
N VAL A 290 1.39 -7.15 16.22
CA VAL A 290 0.53 -6.93 17.39
C VAL A 290 0.24 -5.44 17.60
N ASN A 291 1.27 -4.58 17.62
CA ASN A 291 1.09 -3.13 17.78
C ASN A 291 0.15 -2.58 16.73
N PHE A 292 0.41 -2.87 15.45
CA PHE A 292 -0.51 -2.46 14.38
C PHE A 292 -1.91 -3.06 14.56
N GLY A 293 -2.01 -4.32 14.99
CA GLY A 293 -3.29 -4.93 15.33
C GLY A 293 -4.06 -4.11 16.37
N ILE A 294 -3.43 -3.79 17.50
CA ILE A 294 -4.05 -3.05 18.61
C ILE A 294 -4.45 -1.65 18.15
N VAL A 295 -3.54 -0.93 17.46
CA VAL A 295 -3.79 0.39 16.85
C VAL A 295 -4.99 0.38 15.89
N TYR A 296 -5.23 -0.74 15.20
CA TYR A 296 -6.35 -0.90 14.28
C TYR A 296 -7.57 -1.58 14.90
N GLY A 297 -7.61 -1.70 16.23
CA GLY A 297 -8.75 -2.24 16.97
C GLY A 297 -8.94 -3.73 16.80
N ILE A 298 -7.85 -4.51 16.75
CA ILE A 298 -7.91 -5.97 16.82
C ILE A 298 -8.59 -6.39 18.13
N GLY A 299 -9.53 -7.33 18.04
CA GLY A 299 -10.14 -7.93 19.23
C GLY A 299 -9.26 -9.02 19.83
N ALA A 300 -9.42 -9.27 21.14
CA ALA A 300 -8.69 -10.30 21.88
C ALA A 300 -8.70 -11.69 21.20
N PHE A 301 -9.80 -12.08 20.55
CA PHE A 301 -9.90 -13.36 19.83
C PHE A 301 -8.96 -13.43 18.62
N SER A 302 -8.84 -12.35 17.84
CA SER A 302 -7.97 -12.33 16.68
C SER A 302 -6.50 -12.24 17.10
N LEU A 303 -6.22 -11.45 18.14
CA LEU A 303 -4.89 -11.34 18.71
C LEU A 303 -4.41 -12.67 19.31
N SER A 304 -5.28 -13.39 20.03
CA SER A 304 -4.93 -14.68 20.64
C SER A 304 -4.52 -15.72 19.59
N LYS A 305 -5.14 -15.70 18.40
CA LYS A 305 -4.76 -16.55 17.26
C LYS A 305 -3.41 -16.17 16.68
N GLN A 306 -3.12 -14.88 16.54
CA GLN A 306 -1.84 -14.41 16.00
C GLN A 306 -0.66 -14.70 16.92
N LEU A 307 -0.89 -14.61 18.23
CA LEU A 307 0.12 -14.85 19.26
C LEU A 307 0.18 -16.30 19.76
N HIS A 308 -0.78 -17.14 19.37
CA HIS A 308 -0.94 -18.50 19.88
C HIS A 308 -1.05 -18.57 21.42
N ILE A 309 -1.80 -17.64 22.02
CA ILE A 309 -2.06 -17.52 23.47
C ILE A 309 -3.55 -17.69 23.79
N SER A 310 -3.92 -17.73 25.06
CA SER A 310 -5.33 -17.74 25.45
C SER A 310 -6.02 -16.40 25.16
N ARG A 311 -7.34 -16.42 24.97
CA ARG A 311 -8.13 -15.20 24.80
C ARG A 311 -8.03 -14.27 26.01
N ARG A 312 -7.88 -14.81 27.22
CA ARG A 312 -7.77 -14.03 28.46
C ARG A 312 -6.45 -13.27 28.51
N GLU A 313 -5.34 -13.93 28.16
CA GLU A 313 -4.03 -13.27 28.07
C GLU A 313 -4.03 -12.17 27.01
N ALA A 314 -4.60 -12.44 25.83
CA ALA A 314 -4.72 -11.44 24.78
C ALA A 314 -5.56 -10.22 25.21
N ASP A 315 -6.63 -10.41 25.99
CA ASP A 315 -7.46 -9.34 26.53
C ASP A 315 -6.70 -8.49 27.57
N THR A 316 -5.96 -9.14 28.47
CA THR A 316 -5.08 -8.47 29.42
C THR A 316 -4.02 -7.65 28.69
N TYR A 317 -3.37 -8.20 27.67
CA TYR A 317 -2.36 -7.46 26.91
C TYR A 317 -2.91 -6.20 26.22
N ILE A 318 -4.10 -6.28 25.61
CA ILE A 318 -4.72 -5.10 24.97
C ILE A 318 -4.98 -4.03 26.04
N LYS A 319 -5.48 -4.42 27.21
CA LYS A 319 -5.77 -3.50 28.31
C LYS A 319 -4.50 -2.85 28.87
N ASP A 320 -3.46 -3.64 29.13
CA ASP A 320 -2.20 -3.13 29.66
C ASP A 320 -1.53 -2.17 28.65
N TYR A 321 -1.59 -2.50 27.36
CA TYR A 321 -1.10 -1.63 26.29
C TYR A 321 -1.86 -0.30 26.25
N LEU A 322 -3.20 -0.34 26.28
CA LEU A 322 -4.03 0.86 26.24
C LEU A 322 -3.96 1.66 27.55
N GLN A 323 -3.68 1.02 28.68
CA GLN A 323 -3.40 1.71 29.94
C GLN A 323 -2.05 2.42 29.90
N HIS A 324 -1.03 1.79 29.31
CA HIS A 324 0.27 2.41 29.13
C HIS A 324 0.22 3.55 28.09
N TYR A 325 -0.53 3.39 27.02
CA TYR A 325 -0.75 4.43 26.01
C TYR A 325 -2.20 4.96 26.07
N SER A 326 -2.53 5.63 27.18
CA SER A 326 -3.90 6.07 27.47
C SER A 326 -4.46 7.08 26.46
N GLY A 327 -3.61 7.94 25.88
CA GLY A 327 -4.03 8.88 24.85
C GLY A 327 -4.51 8.16 23.58
N ILE A 328 -3.96 6.97 23.30
CA ILE A 328 -4.41 6.12 22.19
C ILE A 328 -5.81 5.55 22.46
N ASP A 329 -6.09 5.08 23.68
CA ASP A 329 -7.43 4.58 24.03
C ASP A 329 -8.49 5.69 23.89
N ASP A 330 -8.21 6.86 24.47
CA ASP A 330 -9.07 8.04 24.37
C ASP A 330 -9.30 8.45 22.91
N TYR A 331 -8.25 8.43 22.10
CA TYR A 331 -8.34 8.70 20.67
C TYR A 331 -9.21 7.69 19.93
N MET A 332 -9.03 6.39 20.18
CA MET A 332 -9.81 5.32 19.53
C MET A 332 -11.31 5.40 19.84
N GLN A 333 -11.66 5.86 21.04
CA GLN A 333 -13.04 6.06 21.46
C GLN A 333 -13.62 7.34 20.85
N ARG A 334 -12.87 8.45 20.91
CA ARG A 334 -13.24 9.75 20.34
C ARG A 334 -13.50 9.68 18.85
N VAL A 335 -12.57 9.11 18.08
CA VAL A 335 -12.67 9.06 16.61
C VAL A 335 -13.90 8.26 16.13
N VAL A 336 -14.26 7.19 16.85
CA VAL A 336 -15.47 6.40 16.53
C VAL A 336 -16.73 7.17 16.88
N LYS A 337 -16.74 7.89 18.01
CA LYS A 337 -17.86 8.74 18.40
C LYS A 337 -18.07 9.86 17.38
N ASP A 338 -17.02 10.59 17.06
CA ASP A 338 -17.06 11.70 16.10
C ASP A 338 -17.50 11.21 14.72
N ALA A 339 -17.01 10.04 14.27
CA ALA A 339 -17.41 9.48 12.98
C ALA A 339 -18.87 9.03 12.95
N LYS A 340 -19.45 8.60 14.08
CA LYS A 340 -20.89 8.29 14.18
C LYS A 340 -21.76 9.54 14.13
N GLU A 341 -21.29 10.64 14.72
CA GLU A 341 -22.00 11.93 14.74
C GLU A 341 -21.91 12.65 13.38
N LYS A 342 -20.71 12.70 12.78
CA LYS A 342 -20.45 13.38 11.50
C LYS A 342 -20.80 12.54 10.27
N GLY A 343 -20.78 11.21 10.39
CA GLY A 343 -20.96 10.26 9.28
C GLY A 343 -19.70 9.98 8.46
N TYR A 344 -18.54 10.50 8.86
CA TYR A 344 -17.25 10.30 8.18
C TYR A 344 -16.08 10.34 9.17
N ALA A 345 -14.95 9.73 8.78
CA ALA A 345 -13.65 9.92 9.41
C ALA A 345 -12.80 10.93 8.61
N GLU A 346 -11.88 11.62 9.27
CA GLU A 346 -11.14 12.76 8.71
C GLU A 346 -9.66 12.70 9.13
N THR A 347 -8.74 13.00 8.22
CA THR A 347 -7.30 13.14 8.55
C THR A 347 -7.01 14.52 9.14
N MET A 348 -5.84 14.71 9.74
CA MET A 348 -5.41 16.04 10.22
C MET A 348 -5.23 17.10 9.11
N PHE A 349 -5.32 16.70 7.84
CA PHE A 349 -5.27 17.57 6.66
C PHE A 349 -6.65 17.74 5.99
N GLY A 350 -7.73 17.34 6.65
CA GLY A 350 -9.10 17.53 6.18
C GLY A 350 -9.61 16.47 5.19
N ARG A 351 -8.82 15.43 4.87
CA ARG A 351 -9.27 14.37 3.95
C ARG A 351 -10.36 13.53 4.59
N ARG A 352 -11.51 13.40 3.92
CA ARG A 352 -12.66 12.66 4.45
C ARG A 352 -12.86 11.29 3.84
N ARG A 353 -13.37 10.36 4.66
CA ARG A 353 -13.97 9.09 4.24
C ARG A 353 -15.32 8.92 4.91
N TYR A 354 -16.40 8.97 4.12
CA TYR A 354 -17.75 8.68 4.59
C TYR A 354 -17.91 7.21 4.98
N LEU A 355 -18.62 6.97 6.10
CA LEU A 355 -18.75 5.66 6.74
C LEU A 355 -20.21 5.29 7.00
N PRO A 356 -21.02 5.04 5.95
CA PRO A 356 -22.41 4.62 6.12
C PRO A 356 -22.56 3.33 6.94
N GLU A 357 -21.51 2.50 7.03
CA GLU A 357 -21.48 1.26 7.80
C GLU A 357 -21.73 1.49 9.30
N LEU A 358 -21.40 2.68 9.82
CA LEU A 358 -21.56 3.02 11.24
C LEU A 358 -23.02 3.09 11.69
N SER A 359 -23.95 3.38 10.76
CA SER A 359 -25.39 3.41 11.05
C SER A 359 -26.08 2.03 10.94
N SER A 360 -25.34 1.00 10.52
CA SER A 360 -25.92 -0.32 10.30
C SER A 360 -26.33 -1.03 11.59
N SER A 361 -27.51 -1.65 11.58
CA SER A 361 -27.96 -2.55 12.65
C SER A 361 -27.13 -3.84 12.70
N ASN A 362 -26.52 -4.26 11.58
CA ASN A 362 -25.68 -5.44 11.52
C ASN A 362 -24.36 -5.22 12.28
N PHE A 363 -24.15 -6.00 13.34
CA PHE A 363 -22.97 -5.90 14.20
C PHE A 363 -21.66 -6.02 13.42
N ASN A 364 -21.53 -6.97 12.49
CA ASN A 364 -20.29 -7.18 11.75
C ASN A 364 -19.96 -6.01 10.83
N LEU A 365 -20.97 -5.42 10.18
CA LEU A 365 -20.80 -4.27 9.31
C LEU A 365 -20.44 -3.02 10.12
N ARG A 366 -21.14 -2.79 11.23
CA ARG A 366 -20.84 -1.68 12.15
C ARG A 366 -19.45 -1.78 12.74
N SER A 367 -19.05 -2.96 13.23
CA SER A 367 -17.68 -3.17 13.75
C SER A 367 -16.61 -3.01 12.67
N PHE A 368 -16.93 -3.29 11.40
CA PHE A 368 -16.04 -2.95 10.29
C PHE A 368 -15.91 -1.43 10.11
N GLY A 369 -17.03 -0.70 10.10
CA GLY A 369 -17.03 0.76 10.08
C GLY A 369 -16.22 1.39 11.22
N GLU A 370 -16.33 0.85 12.44
CA GLU A 370 -15.56 1.32 13.60
C GLU A 370 -14.05 1.11 13.43
N ARG A 371 -13.62 -0.04 12.88
CA ARG A 371 -12.20 -0.27 12.58
C ARG A 371 -11.68 0.68 11.50
N VAL A 372 -12.51 0.93 10.48
CA VAL A 372 -12.17 1.89 9.42
C VAL A 372 -12.06 3.30 9.98
N ALA A 373 -12.97 3.71 10.87
CA ALA A 373 -12.95 5.02 11.51
C ALA A 373 -11.66 5.27 12.32
N ARG A 374 -11.13 4.23 12.99
CA ARG A 374 -9.85 4.33 13.71
C ARG A 374 -8.63 4.35 12.79
N ASN A 375 -8.61 3.51 11.77
CA ASN A 375 -7.44 3.34 10.90
C ASN A 375 -7.32 4.47 9.86
N MET A 376 -8.43 4.90 9.25
CA MET A 376 -8.39 5.80 8.10
C MET A 376 -7.69 7.14 8.39
N PRO A 377 -7.92 7.81 9.54
CA PRO A 377 -7.21 9.06 9.85
C PRO A 377 -5.69 8.88 9.96
N ILE A 378 -5.23 7.74 10.49
CA ILE A 378 -3.80 7.43 10.66
C ILE A 378 -3.17 7.13 9.30
N GLN A 379 -3.75 6.15 8.57
CA GLN A 379 -3.24 5.71 7.27
C GLN A 379 -3.33 6.84 6.23
N GLY A 380 -4.40 7.62 6.30
CA GLY A 380 -4.64 8.75 5.40
C GLY A 380 -3.72 9.92 5.69
N ALA A 381 -3.48 10.26 6.96
CA ALA A 381 -2.50 11.30 7.28
C ALA A 381 -1.08 10.89 6.88
N ALA A 382 -0.69 9.62 7.03
CA ALA A 382 0.58 9.14 6.49
C ALA A 382 0.66 9.28 4.94
N ALA A 383 -0.46 9.05 4.25
CA ALA A 383 -0.56 9.29 2.82
C ALA A 383 -0.51 10.79 2.47
N ASP A 384 -1.08 11.67 3.28
CA ASP A 384 -1.01 13.12 3.09
C ASP A 384 0.44 13.62 3.27
N ILE A 385 1.14 13.13 4.29
CA ILE A 385 2.53 13.52 4.59
C ILE A 385 3.48 13.13 3.46
N ILE A 386 3.40 11.89 2.95
CA ILE A 386 4.27 11.47 1.84
C ILE A 386 3.98 12.30 0.57
N LYS A 387 2.72 12.69 0.33
CA LYS A 387 2.36 13.57 -0.80
C LYS A 387 2.95 14.97 -0.66
N ILE A 388 2.88 15.56 0.54
CA ILE A 388 3.52 16.84 0.85
C ILE A 388 5.02 16.74 0.61
N ALA A 389 5.66 15.67 1.11
CA ALA A 389 7.08 15.43 0.91
C ALA A 389 7.44 15.32 -0.59
N MET A 390 6.65 14.61 -1.39
CA MET A 390 6.87 14.50 -2.84
C MET A 390 6.85 15.88 -3.52
N VAL A 391 5.90 16.74 -3.17
CA VAL A 391 5.79 18.11 -3.71
C VAL A 391 7.00 18.94 -3.29
N HIS A 392 7.40 18.86 -2.03
CA HIS A 392 8.57 19.57 -1.50
C HIS A 392 9.88 19.13 -2.18
N VAL A 393 10.08 17.82 -2.33
CA VAL A 393 11.24 17.22 -3.01
C VAL A 393 11.31 17.69 -4.45
N GLU A 394 10.22 17.58 -5.23
CA GLU A 394 10.21 18.00 -6.65
C GLU A 394 10.53 19.50 -6.79
N ASN A 395 9.88 20.34 -5.97
CA ASN A 395 10.11 21.79 -6.00
C ASN A 395 11.56 22.14 -5.64
N ARG A 396 12.17 21.46 -4.67
CA ARG A 396 13.55 21.74 -4.26
C ARG A 396 14.57 21.21 -5.27
N LEU A 397 14.32 20.04 -5.88
CA LEU A 397 15.12 19.53 -7.00
C LEU A 397 15.17 20.55 -8.15
N GLU A 398 14.03 21.12 -8.53
CA GLU A 398 13.94 22.15 -9.56
C GLU A 398 14.64 23.45 -9.14
N LYS A 399 14.37 23.94 -7.92
CA LYS A 399 14.95 25.18 -7.37
C LYS A 399 16.47 25.14 -7.29
N GLU A 400 17.05 23.99 -6.91
CA GLU A 400 18.50 23.79 -6.83
C GLU A 400 19.13 23.44 -8.19
N GLY A 401 18.32 23.26 -9.24
CA GLY A 401 18.81 22.93 -10.58
C GLY A 401 19.44 21.55 -10.67
N LEU A 402 19.03 20.62 -9.80
CA LEU A 402 19.55 19.25 -9.79
C LEU A 402 18.98 18.47 -10.98
N SER A 403 19.82 17.60 -11.55
CA SER A 403 19.41 16.68 -12.62
C SER A 403 18.74 15.41 -12.06
N ALA A 404 18.77 15.23 -10.74
CA ALA A 404 18.07 14.17 -10.04
C ALA A 404 16.55 14.26 -10.26
N LYS A 405 15.88 13.10 -10.31
CA LYS A 405 14.44 12.97 -10.58
C LYS A 405 13.78 12.02 -9.59
N LEU A 406 12.65 12.42 -9.02
CA LEU A 406 11.77 11.51 -8.31
C LEU A 406 11.15 10.54 -9.34
N ILE A 407 11.25 9.23 -9.12
CA ILE A 407 10.85 8.21 -10.11
C ILE A 407 9.80 7.22 -9.60
N LEU A 408 9.73 6.98 -8.30
CA LEU A 408 8.76 6.04 -7.73
C LEU A 408 8.40 6.43 -6.30
N GLN A 409 7.15 6.18 -5.93
CA GLN A 409 6.68 6.17 -4.56
C GLN A 409 6.08 4.78 -4.25
N VAL A 410 6.52 4.18 -3.14
CA VAL A 410 6.04 2.89 -2.66
C VAL A 410 5.65 3.00 -1.19
N HIS A 411 4.35 3.21 -0.93
CA HIS A 411 3.82 3.38 0.44
C HIS A 411 4.44 4.59 1.17
N ASP A 412 5.42 4.37 2.03
CA ASP A 412 6.18 5.35 2.82
C ASP A 412 7.59 5.60 2.26
N GLU A 413 7.93 4.97 1.14
CA GLU A 413 9.22 5.04 0.44
C GLU A 413 9.16 5.96 -0.79
N LEU A 414 10.18 6.80 -0.97
CA LEU A 414 10.45 7.58 -2.18
C LEU A 414 11.78 7.15 -2.81
N ILE A 415 11.81 7.09 -4.14
CA ILE A 415 13.02 6.74 -4.90
C ILE A 415 13.35 7.86 -5.88
N VAL A 416 14.57 8.37 -5.77
CA VAL A 416 15.16 9.37 -6.66
C VAL A 416 16.27 8.72 -7.50
N GLU A 417 16.26 8.96 -8.81
CA GLU A 417 17.41 8.66 -9.68
C GLU A 417 18.27 9.91 -9.82
N ALA A 418 19.54 9.86 -9.41
CA ALA A 418 20.45 11.00 -9.42
C ALA A 418 21.76 10.67 -10.14
N PRO A 419 22.37 11.62 -10.88
CA PRO A 419 23.76 11.47 -11.33
C PRO A 419 24.67 11.17 -10.16
N GLU A 420 25.70 10.34 -10.36
CA GLU A 420 26.65 9.97 -9.28
C GLU A 420 27.24 11.19 -8.56
N LYS A 421 27.55 12.25 -9.31
CA LYS A 421 28.07 13.52 -8.80
C LYS A 421 27.08 14.32 -7.93
N GLU A 422 25.79 14.03 -8.03
CA GLU A 422 24.69 14.71 -7.31
C GLU A 422 24.08 13.80 -6.22
N ALA A 423 24.60 12.58 -6.04
CA ALA A 423 24.02 11.58 -5.14
C ALA A 423 23.94 12.06 -3.69
N GLU A 424 25.01 12.64 -3.15
CA GLU A 424 25.04 13.15 -1.77
C GLU A 424 24.07 14.33 -1.58
N ALA A 425 23.99 15.23 -2.56
CA ALA A 425 23.06 16.35 -2.52
C ALA A 425 21.60 15.87 -2.58
N ALA A 426 21.30 14.93 -3.49
CA ALA A 426 19.97 14.32 -3.61
C ALA A 426 19.58 13.55 -2.34
N GLN A 427 20.49 12.79 -1.74
CA GLN A 427 20.27 12.10 -0.46
C GLN A 427 19.94 13.08 0.66
N LYS A 428 20.74 14.13 0.83
CA LYS A 428 20.51 15.13 1.87
C LYS A 428 19.18 15.85 1.67
N LEU A 429 18.90 16.30 0.44
CA LEU A 429 17.65 16.95 0.08
C LEU A 429 16.45 16.05 0.37
N LEU A 430 16.50 14.80 -0.10
CA LEU A 430 15.41 13.84 0.07
C LEU A 430 15.12 13.57 1.55
N GLN A 431 16.17 13.40 2.37
CA GLN A 431 16.05 13.24 3.82
C GLN A 431 15.40 14.48 4.45
N GLU A 432 15.94 15.67 4.18
CA GLU A 432 15.47 16.92 4.78
C GLU A 432 14.02 17.23 4.43
N GLU A 433 13.62 17.09 3.16
CA GLU A 433 12.25 17.41 2.73
C GLU A 433 11.22 16.40 3.24
N MET A 434 11.60 15.13 3.40
CA MET A 434 10.72 14.14 4.02
C MET A 434 10.61 14.35 5.53
N GLU A 435 11.72 14.49 6.26
CA GLU A 435 11.69 14.69 7.72
C GLU A 435 10.97 15.99 8.12
N ASN A 436 11.04 17.03 7.28
CA ASN A 436 10.41 18.33 7.53
C ASN A 436 9.12 18.55 6.72
N ALA A 437 8.56 17.51 6.11
CA ALA A 437 7.32 17.63 5.32
C ALA A 437 6.19 18.27 6.14
N VAL A 438 6.09 17.89 7.42
CA VAL A 438 5.11 18.43 8.37
C VAL A 438 5.70 18.48 9.79
N GLN A 439 5.20 19.40 10.62
CA GLN A 439 5.57 19.46 12.04
C GLN A 439 4.61 18.61 12.89
N LEU A 440 5.10 17.48 13.40
CA LEU A 440 4.36 16.64 14.36
C LEU A 440 4.88 16.85 15.79
N ALA A 441 4.21 16.22 16.76
CA ALA A 441 4.65 16.21 18.17
C ALA A 441 5.91 15.36 18.38
N VAL A 442 6.19 14.46 17.44
CA VAL A 442 7.37 13.60 17.36
C VAL A 442 8.13 13.89 16.07
N PRO A 443 9.46 13.74 16.04
CA PRO A 443 10.20 13.92 14.78
C PRO A 443 9.77 12.86 13.76
N LEU A 444 9.73 13.21 12.48
CA LEU A 444 9.75 12.22 11.40
C LEU A 444 11.21 11.84 11.16
N ILE A 445 11.48 10.55 10.96
CA ILE A 445 12.82 10.01 10.74
C ILE A 445 12.78 9.22 9.45
N VAL A 446 13.80 9.41 8.61
CA VAL A 446 13.90 8.78 7.30
C VAL A 446 15.21 8.02 7.20
N ASP A 447 15.14 6.74 6.86
CA ASP A 447 16.30 5.94 6.54
C ASP A 447 16.61 6.11 5.05
N VAL A 448 17.84 6.54 4.71
CA VAL A 448 18.26 6.80 3.33
C VAL A 448 19.45 5.94 2.94
N LYS A 449 19.39 5.37 1.74
CA LYS A 449 20.48 4.56 1.20
C LYS A 449 20.56 4.67 -0.31
N THR A 450 21.77 4.48 -0.83
CA THR A 450 22.07 4.62 -2.27
C THR A 450 22.55 3.30 -2.87
N GLY A 451 22.24 3.06 -4.13
CA GLY A 451 22.69 1.86 -4.85
C GLY A 451 22.55 1.97 -6.37
N LYS A 452 23.15 1.03 -7.10
CA LYS A 452 22.98 0.94 -8.57
C LYS A 452 21.69 0.25 -8.97
N THR A 453 21.17 -0.59 -8.08
CA THR A 453 19.92 -1.30 -8.24
C THR A 453 19.00 -1.00 -7.06
N TRP A 454 17.70 -1.18 -7.22
CA TRP A 454 16.74 -0.99 -6.12
C TRP A 454 17.00 -2.00 -4.99
N TYR A 455 17.53 -3.17 -5.33
CA TYR A 455 17.97 -4.16 -4.35
C TYR A 455 19.06 -3.62 -3.41
N GLU A 456 20.07 -2.95 -3.96
CA GLU A 456 21.18 -2.37 -3.21
C GLU A 456 20.75 -1.13 -2.44
N ALA A 457 19.98 -0.27 -3.11
CA ALA A 457 19.53 1.01 -2.57
C ALA A 457 18.53 0.85 -1.45
N LYS A 458 17.82 -0.29 -1.31
CA LYS A 458 16.78 -0.43 -0.29
C LYS A 458 17.31 -0.13 1.12
N ALA A 459 16.77 0.95 1.71
CA ALA A 459 17.06 1.44 3.05
C ALA A 459 16.62 0.43 4.13
#